data_AF-A0A7D6V6R7-F1
#
_entry.id   AF-A0A7D6V6R7-F1
#
_cell.length_a   1.000
_cell.length_b   1.000
_cell.length_c   1.000
_cell.angle_alpha   90.00
_cell.angle_beta   90.00
_cell.angle_gamma   90.00
#
_symmetry.space_group_name_H-M   'P 1'
#
loop_
_entity.id
_entity.type
_entity.pdbx_description
1 polymer ?
#
loop_
_entity_poly.entity_id
_entity_poly.type
_entity_poly.pdbx_seq_one_letter_code
_entity_poly.pdbx_strand_id
1 'polypeptide(L)'
;MRNSVDYLGAEGDPRFPSPRRLRSLLAGITDLILIFGIVAAALWGLINRSGPDQTPSIFSAYALLLLLAFVQYFLLPSLLGASLGQLMCGLTLIRCTDASRPTLRDIARATLRNSTRAFRIRGIHALAPHLVVVRRRDLRIATASGSSGHTAAYEH
;
A
#
# COMPACT_ATOMS: atom_id res chain seq x y z
N MET A 1 -30.03 -9.63 -12.33
CA MET A 1 -29.18 -8.86 -11.40
C MET A 1 -27.99 -9.74 -11.05
N ARG A 2 -26.76 -9.30 -11.37
CA ARG A 2 -25.56 -10.13 -11.16
C ARG A 2 -25.33 -10.30 -9.66
N ASN A 3 -25.21 -11.55 -9.21
CA ASN A 3 -24.62 -11.89 -7.92
C ASN A 3 -23.22 -11.27 -7.89
N SER A 4 -23.08 -10.09 -7.29
CA SER A 4 -21.77 -9.61 -6.89
C SER A 4 -21.30 -10.58 -5.83
N VAL A 5 -20.33 -11.41 -6.16
CA VAL A 5 -19.49 -12.05 -5.15
C VAL A 5 -19.07 -10.90 -4.23
N ASP A 6 -19.57 -10.88 -3.00
CA ASP A 6 -19.30 -9.81 -2.04
C ASP A 6 -17.81 -9.90 -1.69
N TYR A 7 -17.00 -9.15 -2.44
CA TYR A 7 -15.56 -9.11 -2.24
C TYR A 7 -15.27 -8.37 -0.94
N LEU A 8 -14.42 -8.96 -0.11
CA LEU A 8 -14.06 -8.41 1.20
C LEU A 8 -13.51 -6.97 1.06
N GLY A 9 -14.12 -6.03 1.77
CA GLY A 9 -13.73 -4.62 1.73
C GLY A 9 -14.21 -3.85 0.49
N ALA A 10 -15.30 -4.31 -0.15
CA ALA A 10 -16.07 -3.52 -1.10
C ALA A 10 -16.58 -2.20 -0.49
N GLU A 11 -16.90 -1.21 -1.33
CA GLU A 11 -17.48 0.05 -0.85
C GLU A 11 -18.85 -0.22 -0.21
N GLY A 12 -19.03 0.16 1.04
CA GLY A 12 -20.24 -0.15 1.81
C GLY A 12 -20.21 -1.46 2.58
N ASP A 13 -19.08 -2.19 2.62
CA ASP A 13 -18.93 -3.36 3.49
C ASP A 13 -19.13 -2.96 4.97
N PRO A 14 -20.16 -3.49 5.67
CA PRO A 14 -20.46 -3.11 7.05
C PRO A 14 -19.34 -3.47 8.03
N ARG A 15 -18.45 -4.40 7.66
CA ARG A 15 -17.26 -4.74 8.46
C ARG A 15 -16.23 -3.61 8.50
N PHE A 16 -16.26 -2.68 7.54
CA PHE A 16 -15.31 -1.59 7.43
C PHE A 16 -16.02 -0.23 7.28
N PRO A 17 -16.43 0.42 8.38
CA PRO A 17 -17.36 1.55 8.37
C PRO A 17 -16.83 2.85 7.74
N SER A 18 -15.51 2.96 7.53
CA SER A 18 -14.92 4.17 6.94
C SER A 18 -14.91 4.11 5.41
N PRO A 19 -15.18 5.18 4.65
CA PRO A 19 -15.16 5.11 3.18
C PRO A 19 -13.78 4.74 2.64
N ARG A 20 -13.74 3.83 1.64
CA ARG A 20 -12.48 3.24 1.12
C ARG A 20 -11.60 4.31 0.50
N ARG A 21 -12.21 5.24 -0.23
CA ARG A 21 -11.50 6.34 -0.91
C ARG A 21 -10.76 7.25 0.07
N LEU A 22 -11.39 7.61 1.18
CA LEU A 22 -10.79 8.51 2.19
C LEU A 22 -9.54 7.88 2.82
N ARG A 23 -9.61 6.60 3.20
CA ARG A 23 -8.47 5.86 3.76
C ARG A 23 -7.29 5.81 2.78
N SER A 24 -7.58 5.51 1.52
CA SER A 24 -6.54 5.44 0.48
C SER A 24 -5.92 6.80 0.16
N LEU A 25 -6.71 7.88 0.22
CA LEU A 25 -6.27 9.23 -0.07
C LEU A 25 -5.38 9.76 1.04
N LEU A 26 -5.76 9.57 2.31
CA LEU A 26 -4.94 9.96 3.46
C LEU A 26 -3.58 9.26 3.44
N ALA A 27 -3.56 7.94 3.26
CA ALA A 27 -2.31 7.19 3.16
C ALA A 27 -1.44 7.68 1.99
N GLY A 28 -2.06 7.96 0.84
CA GLY A 28 -1.36 8.48 -0.34
C GLY A 28 -0.76 9.87 -0.10
N ILE A 29 -1.46 10.76 0.61
CA ILE A 29 -0.94 12.08 0.99
C ILE A 29 0.24 11.93 1.94
N THR A 30 0.14 11.05 2.94
CA THR A 30 1.25 10.79 3.88
C THR A 30 2.47 10.23 3.16
N ASP A 31 2.30 9.28 2.25
CA ASP A 31 3.37 8.75 1.40
C ASP A 31 3.99 9.86 0.54
N LEU A 32 3.18 10.75 -0.04
CA LEU A 32 3.66 11.87 -0.86
C LEU A 32 4.51 12.85 -0.05
N ILE A 33 4.04 13.25 1.13
CA ILE A 33 4.78 14.16 2.03
C ILE A 33 6.12 13.55 2.42
N LEU A 34 6.13 12.25 2.74
CA LEU A 34 7.35 11.54 3.11
C LEU A 34 8.37 11.51 1.96
N ILE A 35 7.92 11.15 0.75
CA ILE A 35 8.79 11.11 -0.44
C ILE A 35 9.32 12.52 -0.72
N PHE A 36 8.47 13.55 -0.65
CA PHE A 36 8.88 14.93 -0.87
C PHE A 36 9.92 15.40 0.15
N GLY A 37 9.73 15.06 1.43
CA GLY A 37 10.69 15.37 2.49
C GLY A 37 12.05 14.71 2.27
N ILE A 38 12.07 13.43 1.88
CA ILE A 38 13.31 12.69 1.58
C ILE A 38 14.03 13.28 0.37
N VAL A 39 13.30 13.58 -0.71
CA VAL A 39 13.87 14.19 -1.93
C VAL A 39 14.42 15.58 -1.63
N ALA A 40 13.68 16.41 -0.89
CA ALA A 40 14.12 17.74 -0.50
C ALA A 40 15.39 17.68 0.36
N ALA A 41 15.46 16.77 1.33
CA ALA A 41 16.65 16.57 2.16
C ALA A 41 17.87 16.10 1.34
N ALA A 42 17.67 15.20 0.37
CA ALA A 42 18.73 14.73 -0.51
C ALA A 42 19.27 15.85 -1.41
N LEU A 43 18.37 16.65 -2.02
CA LEU A 43 18.74 17.80 -2.83
C LEU A 43 19.47 18.86 -2.01
N TRP A 44 18.97 19.17 -0.81
CA TRP A 44 19.63 20.08 0.12
C TRP A 44 21.05 19.63 0.45
N GLY A 45 21.24 18.34 0.74
CA GLY A 45 22.56 17.76 1.00
C GLY A 45 23.51 17.86 -0.21
N LEU A 46 22.98 17.69 -1.42
CA LEU A 46 23.74 17.83 -2.67
C LEU A 46 24.21 19.28 -2.90
N ILE A 47 23.28 20.24 -2.76
CA ILE A 47 23.55 21.66 -3.01
C ILE A 47 24.64 22.20 -2.06
N ASN A 48 24.65 21.71 -0.81
CA ASN A 48 25.64 22.15 0.19
C ASN A 48 27.02 21.49 0.02
N ARG A 49 27.19 20.53 -0.88
CA ARG A 49 28.48 19.90 -1.18
C ARG A 49 29.04 20.40 -2.51
N SER A 50 29.37 21.68 -2.63
CA SER A 50 29.96 22.29 -3.84
C SER A 50 31.38 21.75 -4.13
N GLY A 51 31.61 21.11 -5.28
CA GLY A 51 32.94 20.67 -5.72
C GLY A 51 32.95 20.02 -7.12
N PRO A 52 34.10 19.98 -7.82
CA PRO A 52 34.20 19.44 -9.18
C PRO A 52 33.95 17.91 -9.27
N ASP A 53 34.06 17.17 -8.16
CA ASP A 53 33.86 15.71 -8.10
C ASP A 53 32.45 15.29 -7.61
N GLN A 54 31.41 16.03 -7.98
CA GLN A 54 30.03 15.75 -7.54
C GLN A 54 29.35 14.56 -8.25
N THR A 55 29.85 14.14 -9.41
CA THR A 55 29.27 13.07 -10.25
C THR A 55 28.96 11.78 -9.46
N PRO A 56 29.89 11.19 -8.69
CA PRO A 56 29.59 9.99 -7.88
C PRO A 56 28.56 10.26 -6.77
N SER A 57 28.56 11.47 -6.19
CA SER A 57 27.60 11.84 -5.14
C SER A 57 26.18 11.92 -5.70
N ILE A 58 25.99 12.53 -6.87
CA ILE A 58 24.70 12.59 -7.57
C ILE A 58 24.21 11.17 -7.91
N PHE A 59 25.08 10.33 -8.47
CA PHE A 59 24.71 8.96 -8.84
C PHE A 59 24.31 8.13 -7.62
N SER A 60 25.08 8.23 -6.52
CA SER A 60 24.76 7.55 -5.27
C SER A 60 23.44 8.02 -4.65
N ALA A 61 23.15 9.32 -4.68
CA ALA A 61 21.89 9.88 -4.20
C ALA A 61 20.70 9.40 -5.04
N TYR A 62 20.87 9.35 -6.37
CA TYR A 62 19.85 8.83 -7.28
C TYR A 62 19.61 7.32 -7.06
N ALA A 63 20.68 6.53 -6.95
CA ALA A 63 20.57 5.09 -6.65
C ALA A 63 19.88 4.83 -5.30
N LEU A 64 20.20 5.63 -4.27
CA LEU A 64 19.55 5.57 -2.98
C LEU A 64 18.06 5.90 -3.09
N LEU A 65 17.67 6.95 -3.82
CA LEU A 65 16.27 7.30 -4.06
C LEU A 65 15.50 6.19 -4.77
N LEU A 66 16.09 5.57 -5.80
CA LEU A 66 15.50 4.42 -6.49
C LEU A 66 15.34 3.22 -5.56
N LEU A 67 16.34 2.93 -4.72
CA LEU A 67 16.28 1.87 -3.73
C LEU A 67 15.17 2.12 -2.70
N LEU A 68 15.08 3.34 -2.17
CA LEU A 68 14.02 3.73 -1.23
C LEU A 68 12.64 3.62 -1.87
N ALA A 69 12.48 4.07 -3.12
CA ALA A 69 11.24 3.90 -3.86
C ALA A 69 10.89 2.42 -4.02
N PHE A 70 11.86 1.58 -4.43
CA PHE A 70 11.66 0.14 -4.54
C PHE A 70 11.23 -0.49 -3.21
N VAL A 71 11.90 -0.14 -2.11
CA VAL A 71 11.58 -0.62 -0.78
C VAL A 71 10.17 -0.20 -0.36
N GLN A 72 9.82 1.08 -0.57
CA GLN A 72 8.50 1.64 -0.24
C GLN A 72 7.37 1.01 -1.08
N TYR A 73 7.59 0.78 -2.37
CA TYR A 73 6.55 0.33 -3.29
C TYR A 73 6.42 -1.20 -3.37
N PHE A 74 7.50 -1.96 -3.14
CA PHE A 74 7.49 -3.42 -3.30
C PHE A 74 7.73 -4.17 -1.99
N LEU A 75 8.83 -3.89 -1.29
CA LEU A 75 9.18 -4.65 -0.08
C LEU A 75 8.22 -4.39 1.07
N LEU A 76 7.94 -3.11 1.39
CA LEU A 76 7.09 -2.77 2.53
C LEU A 76 5.69 -3.40 2.41
N PRO A 77 4.98 -3.25 1.28
CA PRO A 77 3.68 -3.87 1.12
C PRO A 77 3.74 -5.40 1.16
N SER A 78 4.80 -6.04 0.65
CA SER A 78 4.91 -7.50 0.72
C SER A 78 5.23 -8.03 2.10
N LEU A 79 6.07 -7.35 2.88
CA LEU A 79 6.52 -7.83 4.20
C LEU A 79 5.49 -7.47 5.29
N LEU A 80 5.09 -6.20 5.31
CA LEU A 80 4.26 -5.63 6.38
C LEU A 80 2.79 -5.57 6.00
N GLY A 81 2.45 -5.88 4.75
CA GLY A 81 1.11 -5.68 4.22
C GLY A 81 0.73 -4.21 4.11
N ALA A 82 1.66 -3.24 4.15
CA ALA A 82 1.33 -1.82 4.05
C ALA A 82 2.53 -0.97 3.60
N SER A 83 2.26 0.17 2.94
CA SER A 83 3.26 1.24 2.75
C SER A 83 3.51 2.00 4.05
N LEU A 84 4.57 2.81 4.11
CA LEU A 84 4.88 3.60 5.31
C LEU A 84 3.75 4.57 5.70
N GLY A 85 3.15 5.26 4.72
CA GLY A 85 2.00 6.14 4.96
C GLY A 85 0.78 5.38 5.47
N GLN A 86 0.54 4.17 4.94
CA GLN A 86 -0.50 3.29 5.48
C GLN A 86 -0.20 2.89 6.92
N LEU A 87 1.04 2.52 7.25
CA LEU A 87 1.45 2.17 8.61
C LEU A 87 1.19 3.31 9.58
N MET A 88 1.56 4.54 9.21
CA MET A 88 1.33 5.74 10.00
C MET A 88 -0.17 6.01 10.22
N CYS A 89 -1.01 5.71 9.23
CA CYS A 89 -2.47 5.82 9.36
C CYS A 89 -3.14 4.59 10.03
N GLY A 90 -2.38 3.58 10.50
CA GLY A 90 -2.94 2.36 11.07
C GLY A 90 -3.68 1.47 10.06
N LEU A 91 -3.34 1.61 8.77
CA LEU A 91 -3.94 0.90 7.65
C LEU A 91 -3.07 -0.29 7.22
N THR A 92 -3.70 -1.25 6.57
CA THR A 92 -3.08 -2.43 5.97
C THR A 92 -3.77 -2.79 4.67
N LEU A 93 -2.98 -3.24 3.71
CA LEU A 93 -3.38 -3.84 2.45
C LEU A 93 -3.67 -5.33 2.64
N ILE A 94 -4.80 -5.77 2.12
CA ILE A 94 -5.22 -7.17 2.09
C ILE A 94 -5.71 -7.55 0.71
N ARG A 95 -5.65 -8.85 0.39
CA ARG A 95 -6.30 -9.43 -0.77
C ARG A 95 -7.80 -9.55 -0.55
N CYS A 96 -8.59 -9.18 -1.55
CA CYS A 96 -10.05 -9.27 -1.50
C CYS A 96 -10.56 -10.72 -1.39
N THR A 97 -9.77 -11.70 -1.83
CA THR A 97 -10.15 -13.12 -1.85
C THR A 97 -10.12 -13.71 -0.45
N ASP A 98 -8.98 -13.60 0.23
CA ASP A 98 -8.70 -14.39 1.43
C ASP A 98 -8.29 -13.54 2.65
N ALA A 99 -8.46 -12.21 2.59
CA ALA A 99 -7.99 -11.26 3.61
C ALA A 99 -6.48 -11.30 3.92
N SER A 100 -5.71 -12.09 3.17
CA SER A 100 -4.30 -12.34 3.41
C SER A 100 -3.42 -11.22 2.86
N ARG A 101 -2.17 -11.17 3.32
CA ARG A 101 -1.20 -10.17 2.87
C ARG A 101 -0.92 -10.32 1.36
N PRO A 102 -0.70 -9.21 0.65
CA PRO A 102 -0.29 -9.25 -0.75
C PRO A 102 1.10 -9.88 -0.89
N THR A 103 1.29 -10.73 -1.88
CA THR A 103 2.63 -11.24 -2.22
C THR A 103 3.35 -10.27 -3.17
N LEU A 104 4.69 -10.34 -3.23
CA LEU A 104 5.48 -9.61 -4.25
C LEU A 104 4.94 -9.85 -5.66
N ARG A 105 4.49 -11.07 -5.97
CA ARG A 105 3.90 -11.41 -7.27
C ARG A 105 2.60 -10.64 -7.53
N ASP A 106 1.75 -10.50 -6.52
CA ASP A 106 0.49 -9.76 -6.63
C ASP A 106 0.75 -8.27 -6.90
N ILE A 107 1.73 -7.69 -6.19
CA ILE A 107 2.16 -6.30 -6.35
C ILE A 107 2.80 -6.09 -7.74
N ALA A 108 3.75 -6.93 -8.13
CA ALA A 108 4.41 -6.84 -9.43
C ALA A 108 3.40 -6.99 -10.58
N ARG A 109 2.45 -7.94 -10.47
CA ARG A 109 1.38 -8.12 -11.46
C ARG A 109 0.47 -6.92 -11.54
N ALA A 110 0.14 -6.29 -10.41
CA ALA A 110 -0.64 -5.06 -10.38
C ALA A 110 0.07 -3.90 -11.07
N THR A 111 1.37 -3.71 -10.79
CA THR A 111 2.20 -2.67 -11.41
C THR A 111 2.34 -2.88 -12.92
N LEU A 112 2.64 -4.11 -13.36
CA LEU A 112 2.79 -4.45 -14.78
C LEU A 112 1.48 -4.30 -15.56
N ARG A 113 0.36 -4.79 -15.01
CA ARG A 113 -0.92 -4.82 -15.72
C ARG A 113 -1.55 -3.43 -15.89
N ASN A 114 -1.19 -2.48 -15.03
CA ASN A 114 -1.70 -1.11 -15.07
C ASN A 114 -0.67 -0.07 -15.55
N SER A 115 0.43 -0.51 -16.17
CA SER A 115 1.48 0.37 -16.69
C SER A 115 0.99 1.42 -17.71
N THR A 116 -0.16 1.22 -18.37
CA THR A 116 -0.73 2.14 -19.36
C THR A 116 -1.63 3.23 -18.76
N ARG A 117 -2.11 3.06 -17.53
CA ARG A 117 -2.76 4.14 -16.80
C ARG A 117 -1.67 4.76 -15.94
N ALA A 118 -1.04 5.79 -16.51
CA ALA A 118 -0.04 6.65 -15.90
C ALA A 118 -0.13 6.58 -14.38
N PHE A 119 1.02 6.35 -13.74
CA PHE A 119 1.36 6.38 -12.31
C PHE A 119 0.64 7.54 -11.60
N ARG A 120 -0.68 7.48 -11.57
CA ARG A 120 -1.56 8.49 -11.03
C ARG A 120 -1.21 8.43 -9.56
N ILE A 121 -1.17 9.60 -8.95
CA ILE A 121 -0.89 9.91 -7.55
C ILE A 121 -1.84 9.16 -6.56
N ARG A 122 -2.54 8.12 -7.01
CA ARG A 122 -3.29 7.15 -6.25
C ARG A 122 -2.38 5.93 -6.07
N GLY A 123 -1.87 5.74 -4.85
CA GLY A 123 -0.93 4.66 -4.50
C GLY A 123 -1.37 3.24 -4.93
N ILE A 124 -0.53 2.24 -4.62
CA ILE A 124 -0.57 0.84 -5.12
C ILE A 124 -1.97 0.20 -5.10
N HIS A 125 -2.83 0.61 -4.19
CA HIS A 125 -4.19 0.09 -4.00
C HIS A 125 -5.17 0.52 -5.11
N ALA A 126 -4.84 1.56 -5.87
CA ALA A 126 -5.56 1.94 -7.09
C ALA A 126 -5.10 1.12 -8.31
N LEU A 127 -3.92 0.50 -8.25
CA LEU A 127 -3.35 -0.33 -9.31
C LEU A 127 -3.83 -1.79 -9.24
N ALA A 128 -4.50 -2.21 -8.15
CA ALA A 128 -4.97 -3.57 -8.00
C ALA A 128 -6.43 -3.60 -7.51
N PRO A 129 -7.42 -3.89 -8.37
CA PRO A 129 -8.82 -3.99 -7.93
C PRO A 129 -9.04 -5.13 -6.91
N HIS A 130 -8.12 -6.10 -6.86
CA HIS A 130 -8.11 -7.23 -5.92
C HIS A 130 -7.38 -6.94 -4.59
N LEU A 131 -6.87 -5.72 -4.39
CA LEU A 131 -6.26 -5.29 -3.14
C LEU A 131 -7.07 -4.16 -2.49
N VAL A 132 -7.32 -4.28 -1.19
CA VAL A 132 -8.11 -3.30 -0.43
C VAL A 132 -7.33 -2.83 0.79
N VAL A 133 -7.43 -1.53 1.06
CA VAL A 133 -6.87 -0.90 2.26
C VAL A 133 -7.90 -0.92 3.37
N VAL A 134 -7.58 -1.60 4.47
CA VAL A 134 -8.41 -1.69 5.67
C VAL A 134 -7.68 -1.17 6.90
N ARG A 135 -8.40 -0.73 7.93
CA ARG A 135 -7.77 -0.46 9.22
C ARG A 135 -7.33 -1.77 9.84
N ARG A 136 -6.13 -1.80 10.41
CA ARG A 136 -5.59 -2.99 11.10
C ARG A 136 -6.50 -3.46 12.24
N ARG A 137 -7.13 -2.51 12.94
CA ARG A 137 -8.10 -2.81 14.01
C ARG A 137 -9.33 -3.54 13.48
N ASP A 138 -9.93 -3.02 12.41
CA ASP A 138 -11.14 -3.59 11.80
C ASP A 138 -10.86 -4.99 11.24
N LEU A 139 -9.68 -5.20 10.64
CA LEU A 139 -9.26 -6.51 10.17
C LEU A 139 -9.18 -7.53 11.32
N ARG A 140 -8.56 -7.18 12.45
CA ARG A 140 -8.47 -8.07 13.62
C ARG A 140 -9.85 -8.44 14.16
N ILE A 141 -10.78 -7.49 14.21
CA ILE A 141 -12.17 -7.73 14.63
C ILE A 141 -12.87 -8.67 13.66
N ALA A 142 -12.72 -8.44 12.35
CA ALA A 142 -13.31 -9.29 11.31
C ALA A 142 -12.74 -10.72 11.30
N THR A 143 -11.43 -10.88 11.57
CA THR A 143 -10.80 -12.21 11.68
C THR A 143 -11.29 -12.93 12.95
N ALA A 144 -11.42 -12.22 14.07
CA ALA A 144 -11.93 -12.79 15.32
C ALA A 144 -13.41 -13.19 15.24
N SER A 145 -14.24 -12.43 14.51
CA SER A 145 -15.65 -12.80 14.30
C SER A 145 -15.81 -13.92 13.26
N GLY A 146 -14.91 -14.02 12.28
CA GLY A 146 -14.89 -15.10 11.29
C GLY A 146 -14.47 -16.47 11.87
N SER A 147 -13.59 -16.50 12.88
CA SER A 147 -13.22 -17.76 13.55
C SER A 147 -14.36 -18.39 14.37
N SER A 148 -15.36 -17.59 14.75
CA SER A 148 -16.53 -18.08 15.50
C SER A 148 -17.59 -18.75 14.62
N GLY A 149 -17.51 -18.59 13.30
CA GLY A 149 -18.50 -19.12 12.34
C GLY A 149 -18.12 -20.47 11.72
N HIS A 150 -16.86 -20.91 11.82
CA HIS A 150 -16.43 -22.15 11.18
C HIS A 150 -16.53 -23.41 12.07
N THR A 151 -16.65 -23.24 13.38
CA THR A 151 -16.88 -24.34 14.33
C THR A 151 -18.34 -24.77 14.43
N ALA A 152 -19.31 -23.97 13.98
CA ALA A 152 -20.74 -24.31 14.03
C ALA A 152 -21.26 -25.07 12.79
N ALA A 153 -20.42 -25.34 11.79
CA ALA A 153 -20.83 -25.95 10.51
C ALA A 153 -20.40 -27.42 10.34
N TYR A 154 -19.84 -28.05 11.39
CA TYR A 154 -19.41 -29.46 11.38
C TYR A 154 -20.07 -30.32 12.47
N GLU A 155 -21.09 -29.81 13.15
CA GLU A 155 -22.00 -30.63 13.98
C GLU A 155 -23.37 -30.71 13.30
N HIS A 156 -23.49 -31.52 12.24
CA HIS A 156 -24.74 -32.17 11.84
C HIS A 156 -24.46 -33.30 10.84
#